data_AF-A0A840NKZ1-F1
#
_entry.id   AF-A0A840NKZ1-F1
#
_cell.length_a   1.000
_cell.length_b   1.000
_cell.length_c   1.000
_cell.angle_alpha   90.00
_cell.angle_beta   90.00
_cell.angle_gamma   90.00
#
_symmetry.space_group_name_H-M   'P 1'
#
loop_
_entity.id
_entity.type
_entity.pdbx_description
1 polymer ?
#
loop_
_entity_poly.entity_id
_entity_poly.type
_entity_poly.pdbx_seq_one_letter_code
_entity_poly.pdbx_strand_id
1 'polypeptide(L)'
;MGADHAVRSGVDRVRPYAHQVWQRILPLLRRLWLAVLPLLQRVRNSTAGQWIEQRVGPAASGAATKFQAATESNRGGHRSPQHPRLRAMQAGAGLAVLGVLGVAVLSVSTGSDNDVRAAAQVDDIPAAEQDSGKDEGGLFGSDEAPKDTGPVPGPPAKGIDVSNHNGSVDWKKVAESGQNFAFVLATDGTDFTSPKYAEQYHGAKDAGLMAAPYHFARPDESAEAQADKLLSVADYKKDGKSLAPVLDLEVDPSGGGCYGLSVPEMHKWTDTFNKKIKDATGADPIIYANPSFWNECMGGSDAYADHPLWLAAYEVDEPTVPKGFKDWNFWQYTEEGSVPGVSGDVDQNHFQGSVGDLAKLGQD
;
A
#
# COMPACT_ATOMS: atom_id res chain seq x y z
N MET A 1 -26.42 23.99 33.06
CA MET A 1 -25.03 24.50 33.11
C MET A 1 -23.96 23.38 33.15
N GLY A 2 -24.24 22.13 32.74
CA GLY A 2 -23.31 20.99 32.91
C GLY A 2 -22.61 20.44 31.66
N ALA A 3 -23.14 20.67 30.45
CA ALA A 3 -22.62 20.05 29.23
C ALA A 3 -21.48 20.86 28.56
N ASP A 4 -21.55 22.19 28.58
CA ASP A 4 -20.53 23.07 27.97
C ASP A 4 -19.18 23.05 28.72
N HIS A 5 -19.20 22.69 30.01
CA HIS A 5 -17.98 22.67 30.83
C HIS A 5 -17.14 21.40 30.59
N ALA A 6 -17.77 20.28 30.24
CA ALA A 6 -17.11 19.02 29.95
C ALA A 6 -16.40 19.04 28.59
N VAL A 7 -17.03 19.62 27.56
CA VAL A 7 -16.47 19.73 26.20
C VAL A 7 -15.25 20.67 26.17
N ARG A 8 -15.29 21.79 26.88
CA ARG A 8 -14.12 22.69 27.02
C ARG A 8 -12.93 22.01 27.71
N SER A 9 -13.18 21.18 28.73
CA SER A 9 -12.12 20.47 29.46
C SER A 9 -11.40 19.38 28.65
N GLY A 10 -12.08 18.79 27.65
CA GLY A 10 -11.49 17.80 26.74
C GLY A 10 -10.58 18.43 25.68
N VAL A 11 -11.00 19.58 25.12
CA VAL A 11 -10.23 20.32 24.10
C VAL A 11 -8.94 20.89 24.69
N ASP A 12 -8.97 21.36 25.94
CA ASP A 12 -7.79 21.92 26.61
C ASP A 12 -6.75 20.86 27.03
N ARG A 13 -7.12 19.57 27.11
CA ARG A 13 -6.20 18.45 27.41
C ARG A 13 -5.43 17.92 26.19
N VAL A 14 -5.99 18.05 24.98
CA VAL A 14 -5.38 17.51 23.74
C VAL A 14 -4.49 18.55 23.04
N ARG A 15 -4.75 19.84 23.29
CA ARG A 15 -4.03 20.99 22.71
C ARG A 15 -2.49 20.95 22.89
N PRO A 16 -1.92 20.51 24.03
CA PRO A 16 -0.47 20.45 24.21
C PRO A 16 0.19 19.35 23.37
N TYR A 17 -0.49 18.22 23.17
CA TYR A 17 0.01 17.06 22.41
C TYR A 17 0.02 17.33 20.91
N ALA A 18 -1.06 17.92 20.38
CA ALA A 18 -1.10 18.34 18.98
C ALA A 18 0.01 19.37 18.67
N HIS A 19 0.27 20.30 19.59
CA HIS A 19 1.32 21.31 19.41
C HIS A 19 2.73 20.71 19.41
N GLN A 20 3.02 19.68 20.21
CA GLN A 20 4.33 19.00 20.22
C GLN A 20 4.58 18.17 18.95
N VAL A 21 3.55 17.51 18.43
CA VAL A 21 3.62 16.76 17.16
C VAL A 21 3.84 17.73 15.99
N TRP A 22 3.10 18.85 15.96
CA TRP A 22 3.28 19.90 14.95
C TRP A 22 4.68 20.51 14.96
N GLN A 23 5.29 20.74 16.13
CA GLN A 23 6.66 21.27 16.22
C GLN A 23 7.75 20.30 15.72
N ARG A 24 7.47 18.99 15.68
CA ARG A 24 8.38 17.96 15.14
C ARG A 24 8.21 17.74 13.64
N ILE A 25 6.98 17.87 13.13
CA ILE A 25 6.65 17.66 11.71
C ILE A 25 6.95 18.91 10.87
N LEU A 26 6.73 20.11 11.40
CA LEU A 26 6.90 21.38 10.67
C LEU A 26 8.31 21.59 10.07
N PRO A 27 9.42 21.24 10.74
CA PRO A 27 10.75 21.33 10.16
C PRO A 27 10.96 20.37 8.99
N LEU A 28 10.35 19.19 9.03
CA LEU A 28 10.43 18.18 7.97
C LEU A 28 9.62 18.62 6.74
N LEU A 29 8.39 19.08 6.95
CA LEU A 29 7.57 19.66 5.88
C LEU A 29 8.23 20.89 5.25
N ARG A 30 8.89 21.73 6.05
CA ARG A 30 9.65 22.88 5.55
C ARG A 30 10.87 22.46 4.73
N ARG A 31 11.58 21.39 5.11
CA ARG A 31 12.71 20.84 4.34
C ARG A 31 12.23 20.21 3.03
N LEU A 32 11.13 19.46 3.07
CA LEU A 32 10.48 18.89 1.89
C LEU A 32 10.03 19.98 0.91
N TRP A 33 9.36 21.03 1.42
CA TRP A 33 8.91 22.17 0.63
C TRP A 33 10.09 22.94 -0.01
N LEU A 34 11.18 23.14 0.73
CA LEU A 34 12.38 23.80 0.20
C LEU A 34 13.14 22.93 -0.81
N ALA A 35 13.04 21.60 -0.73
CA ALA A 35 13.62 20.67 -1.71
C ALA A 35 12.81 20.63 -3.02
N VAL A 36 11.50 20.86 -2.94
CA VAL A 36 10.58 20.88 -4.10
C VAL A 36 10.59 22.23 -4.82
N LEU A 37 10.86 23.34 -4.12
CA LEU A 37 10.85 24.70 -4.67
C LEU A 37 11.72 24.89 -5.95
N PRO A 38 12.98 24.38 -6.02
CA PRO A 38 13.83 24.52 -7.20
C PRO A 38 13.31 23.72 -8.41
N LEU A 39 12.66 22.57 -8.16
CA LEU A 39 12.02 21.74 -9.18
C LEU A 39 10.80 22.48 -9.76
N LEU A 40 9.96 23.06 -8.91
CA LEU A 40 8.82 23.87 -9.34
C LEU A 40 9.26 25.11 -10.12
N GLN A 41 10.37 25.75 -9.73
CA GLN A 41 10.93 26.89 -10.47
C GLN A 41 11.50 26.48 -11.85
N ARG A 42 12.10 25.29 -11.98
CA ARG A 42 12.54 24.74 -13.27
C ARG A 42 11.37 24.43 -14.20
N VAL A 43 10.29 23.86 -13.67
CA VAL A 43 9.07 23.57 -14.43
C VAL A 43 8.40 24.88 -14.89
N ARG A 44 8.31 25.88 -14.00
CA ARG A 44 7.69 27.19 -14.31
C ARG A 44 8.44 27.98 -15.39
N ASN A 45 9.76 27.85 -15.45
CA ASN A 45 10.60 28.54 -16.43
C ASN A 45 10.78 27.76 -17.75
N SER A 46 10.18 26.58 -17.87
CA SER A 46 10.15 25.81 -19.12
C SER A 46 9.05 26.31 -20.06
N THR A 47 9.23 26.14 -21.37
CA THR A 47 8.23 26.48 -22.40
C THR A 47 6.90 25.74 -22.16
N ALA A 48 6.94 24.56 -21.54
CA ALA A 48 5.77 23.81 -21.10
C ALA A 48 5.05 24.47 -19.90
N GLY A 49 5.79 25.04 -18.94
CA GLY A 49 5.22 25.74 -17.79
C GLY A 49 4.43 26.99 -18.16
N GLN A 50 4.96 27.80 -19.10
CA GLN A 50 4.25 28.99 -19.60
C GLN A 50 3.00 28.63 -20.43
N TRP A 51 3.03 27.50 -21.13
CA TRP A 51 1.88 26.97 -21.87
C TRP A 51 0.76 26.48 -20.94
N ILE A 52 1.10 25.80 -19.84
CA ILE A 52 0.14 25.34 -18.81
C ILE A 52 -0.52 26.54 -18.12
N GLU A 53 0.26 27.56 -17.75
CA GLU A 53 -0.23 28.72 -17.00
C GLU A 53 -1.26 29.54 -17.79
N GLN A 54 -1.09 29.69 -19.11
CA GLN A 54 -2.03 30.40 -19.98
C GLN A 54 -3.36 29.65 -20.22
N ARG A 55 -3.35 28.31 -20.18
CA ARG A 55 -4.54 27.48 -20.50
C ARG A 55 -5.30 26.99 -19.27
N VAL A 56 -4.60 26.68 -18.19
CA VAL A 56 -5.18 26.13 -16.95
C VAL A 56 -5.48 27.22 -15.92
N GLY A 57 -4.71 28.32 -15.94
CA GLY A 57 -4.84 29.44 -14.99
C GLY A 57 -6.26 30.03 -14.88
N PRO A 58 -6.98 30.30 -15.98
CA PRO A 58 -8.35 30.82 -15.93
C PRO A 58 -9.36 29.84 -15.30
N ALA A 59 -9.19 28.53 -15.52
CA ALA A 59 -10.08 27.51 -14.95
C ALA A 59 -9.81 27.29 -13.45
N ALA A 60 -8.53 27.25 -13.06
CA ALA A 60 -8.12 27.10 -11.67
C ALA A 60 -8.53 28.31 -10.81
N SER A 61 -8.37 29.54 -11.33
CA SER A 61 -8.83 30.76 -10.67
C SER A 61 -10.35 30.83 -10.54
N GLY A 62 -11.10 30.36 -11.53
CA GLY A 62 -12.56 30.22 -11.46
C GLY A 62 -13.01 29.26 -10.36
N ALA A 63 -12.35 28.10 -10.24
CA ALA A 63 -12.62 27.12 -9.19
C ALA A 63 -12.29 27.66 -7.79
N ALA A 64 -11.15 28.35 -7.64
CA ALA A 64 -10.74 28.97 -6.37
C ALA A 64 -11.72 30.08 -5.94
N THR A 65 -12.22 30.89 -6.89
CA THR A 65 -13.20 31.95 -6.60
C THR A 65 -14.54 31.37 -6.13
N LYS A 66 -15.01 30.28 -6.76
CA LYS A 66 -16.24 29.57 -6.34
C LYS A 66 -16.08 28.93 -4.96
N PHE A 67 -14.92 28.36 -4.67
CA PHE A 67 -14.60 27.81 -3.35
C PHE A 67 -14.60 28.91 -2.27
N GLN A 68 -13.98 30.05 -2.56
CA GLN A 68 -13.94 31.18 -1.64
C GLN A 68 -15.34 31.74 -1.35
N ALA A 69 -16.19 31.90 -2.38
CA ALA A 69 -17.59 32.31 -2.21
C ALA A 69 -18.41 31.30 -1.37
N ALA A 70 -18.19 29.99 -1.55
CA ALA A 70 -18.83 28.94 -0.75
C ALA A 70 -18.39 28.99 0.72
N THR A 71 -17.14 29.39 1.01
CA THR A 71 -16.64 29.55 2.38
C THR A 71 -17.08 30.84 3.05
N GLU A 72 -17.29 31.92 2.30
CA GLU A 72 -17.72 33.23 2.84
C GLU A 72 -19.22 33.29 3.19
N SER A 73 -20.06 32.56 2.46
CA SER A 73 -21.49 32.36 2.79
C SER A 73 -21.72 31.80 4.21
N ASN A 74 -20.71 31.15 4.80
CA ASN A 74 -20.78 30.52 6.11
C ASN A 74 -20.46 31.47 7.29
N ARG A 75 -20.19 32.77 7.05
CA ARG A 75 -19.93 33.78 8.10
C ARG A 75 -21.14 34.67 8.45
N GLY A 76 -22.23 34.59 7.72
CA GLY A 76 -23.49 35.29 8.03
C GLY A 76 -24.42 34.43 8.86
N GLY A 77 -24.46 34.63 10.18
CA GLY A 77 -25.25 33.81 11.09
C GLY A 77 -26.76 33.95 10.93
N HIS A 78 -27.47 32.81 10.83
CA HIS A 78 -28.78 32.56 11.47
C HIS A 78 -29.02 31.04 11.57
N ARG A 79 -29.53 30.58 12.72
CA ARG A 79 -29.76 29.17 13.06
C ARG A 79 -31.08 28.66 12.47
N SER A 80 -31.07 27.49 11.84
CA SER A 80 -32.15 26.49 11.90
C SER A 80 -31.65 25.10 11.50
N PRO A 81 -32.27 24.01 12.00
CA PRO A 81 -31.71 22.66 11.94
C PRO A 81 -32.17 21.93 10.67
N GLN A 82 -31.26 21.26 9.94
CA GLN A 82 -31.42 19.92 9.35
C GLN A 82 -30.43 19.59 8.19
N HIS A 83 -30.02 18.31 8.20
CA HIS A 83 -29.54 17.40 7.14
C HIS A 83 -28.04 17.19 6.77
N PRO A 84 -27.60 15.92 6.53
CA PRO A 84 -26.19 15.51 6.36
C PRO A 84 -25.55 15.82 5.00
N ARG A 85 -26.24 16.53 4.10
CA ARG A 85 -25.79 16.72 2.71
C ARG A 85 -24.74 17.83 2.52
N LEU A 86 -24.45 18.64 3.54
CA LEU A 86 -23.50 19.75 3.44
C LEU A 86 -22.03 19.39 3.67
N ARG A 87 -21.72 18.20 4.20
CA ARG A 87 -20.32 17.74 4.37
C ARG A 87 -19.73 17.11 3.12
N ALA A 88 -20.56 16.61 2.20
CA ALA A 88 -20.12 16.04 0.93
C ALA A 88 -19.61 17.11 -0.06
N MET A 89 -20.10 18.35 0.03
CA MET A 89 -19.70 19.44 -0.88
C MET A 89 -18.32 20.03 -0.58
N GLN A 90 -17.75 19.83 0.62
CA GLN A 90 -16.41 20.34 0.95
C GLN A 90 -15.28 19.36 0.60
N ALA A 91 -15.58 18.08 0.38
CA ALA A 91 -14.60 17.09 -0.10
C ALA A 91 -14.44 17.12 -1.63
N GLY A 92 -15.49 17.45 -2.37
CA GLY A 92 -15.46 17.44 -3.85
C GLY A 92 -14.63 18.55 -4.50
N ALA A 93 -14.55 19.74 -3.88
CA ALA A 93 -13.86 20.88 -4.49
C ALA A 93 -12.32 20.81 -4.39
N GLY A 94 -11.77 20.14 -3.37
CA GLY A 94 -10.33 19.93 -3.22
C GLY A 94 -9.77 18.92 -4.22
N LEU A 95 -10.56 17.89 -4.56
CA LEU A 95 -10.24 16.88 -5.56
C LEU A 95 -10.22 17.44 -6.99
N ALA A 96 -11.06 18.44 -7.30
CA ALA A 96 -11.08 19.07 -8.61
C ALA A 96 -9.78 19.86 -8.93
N VAL A 97 -9.14 20.47 -7.93
CA VAL A 97 -7.89 21.24 -8.13
C VAL A 97 -6.68 20.32 -8.32
N LEU A 98 -6.64 19.18 -7.61
CA LEU A 98 -5.58 18.17 -7.78
C LEU A 98 -5.76 17.36 -9.07
N GLY A 99 -7.01 17.03 -9.44
CA GLY A 99 -7.33 16.36 -10.69
C GLY A 99 -6.95 17.16 -11.94
N VAL A 100 -7.17 18.49 -11.93
CA VAL A 100 -6.79 19.37 -13.05
C VAL A 100 -5.26 19.49 -13.20
N LEU A 101 -4.50 19.44 -12.10
CA LEU A 101 -3.03 19.45 -12.14
C LEU A 101 -2.46 18.10 -12.60
N GLY A 102 -3.04 16.98 -12.17
CA GLY A 102 -2.66 15.64 -12.62
C GLY A 102 -2.92 15.43 -14.12
N VAL A 103 -4.09 15.85 -14.61
CA VAL A 103 -4.43 15.74 -16.04
C VAL A 103 -3.55 16.64 -16.91
N ALA A 104 -3.20 17.86 -16.46
CA ALA A 104 -2.33 18.75 -17.22
C ALA A 104 -0.88 18.23 -17.35
N VAL A 105 -0.38 17.49 -16.36
CA VAL A 105 0.94 16.83 -16.43
C VAL A 105 0.91 15.64 -17.39
N LEU A 106 -0.20 14.89 -17.43
CA LEU A 106 -0.40 13.78 -18.38
C LEU A 106 -0.54 14.27 -19.84
N SER A 107 -1.23 15.39 -20.10
CA SER A 107 -1.44 15.90 -21.46
C SER A 107 -0.17 16.46 -22.15
N VAL A 108 0.87 16.82 -21.39
CA VAL A 108 2.17 17.23 -21.97
C VAL A 108 2.93 16.03 -22.57
N SER A 109 2.57 14.80 -22.16
CA SER A 109 3.22 13.57 -22.65
C SER A 109 2.53 12.95 -23.88
N THR A 110 1.22 13.18 -24.09
CA THR A 110 0.43 12.44 -25.09
C THR A 110 -0.14 13.27 -26.25
N GLY A 111 -0.14 14.60 -26.17
CA GLY A 111 -0.55 15.45 -27.31
C GLY A 111 -1.99 15.24 -27.81
N SER A 112 -2.91 14.80 -26.95
CA SER A 112 -4.33 14.59 -27.29
C SER A 112 -5.19 15.76 -26.79
N ASP A 113 -5.79 16.52 -27.71
CA ASP A 113 -6.62 17.71 -27.43
C ASP A 113 -8.03 17.38 -26.86
N ASN A 114 -8.43 16.10 -26.80
CA ASN A 114 -9.81 15.72 -26.47
C ASN A 114 -10.11 15.55 -24.97
N ASP A 115 -9.09 15.28 -24.15
CA ASP A 115 -9.30 14.89 -22.73
C ASP A 115 -9.56 16.10 -21.80
N VAL A 116 -9.16 17.30 -22.20
CA VAL A 116 -9.32 18.53 -21.40
C VAL A 116 -10.77 19.05 -21.43
N ARG A 117 -11.52 18.82 -22.52
CA ARG A 117 -12.92 19.25 -22.62
C ARG A 117 -13.87 18.36 -21.82
N ALA A 118 -13.57 17.07 -21.71
CA ALA A 118 -14.38 16.12 -20.96
C ALA A 118 -14.35 16.39 -19.44
N ALA A 119 -13.20 16.81 -18.91
CA ALA A 119 -13.06 17.14 -17.49
C ALA A 119 -13.76 18.46 -17.08
N ALA A 120 -14.18 19.29 -18.04
CA ALA A 120 -14.76 20.61 -17.79
C ALA A 120 -16.30 20.65 -17.81
N GLN A 121 -16.99 19.55 -18.10
CA GLN A 121 -18.45 19.47 -18.09
C GLN A 121 -18.93 18.46 -17.05
N VAL A 122 -19.18 18.96 -15.84
CA VAL A 122 -19.96 18.25 -14.82
C VAL A 122 -21.09 19.20 -14.39
N ASP A 123 -22.23 19.11 -15.07
CA ASP A 123 -23.49 19.71 -14.63
C ASP A 123 -24.55 18.60 -14.46
N ASP A 124 -25.25 18.67 -13.32
CA ASP A 124 -26.53 18.06 -12.90
C ASP A 124 -26.71 16.53 -12.77
N ILE A 125 -26.83 16.07 -11.51
CA ILE A 125 -27.37 14.75 -11.13
C ILE A 125 -28.82 14.94 -10.65
N PRO A 126 -29.86 14.35 -11.30
CA PRO A 126 -31.18 14.22 -10.70
C PRO A 126 -31.28 12.98 -9.79
N ALA A 127 -32.08 13.11 -8.74
CA ALA A 127 -32.29 12.12 -7.69
C ALA A 127 -33.10 10.90 -8.13
N ALA A 128 -32.85 9.77 -7.46
CA ALA A 128 -33.52 8.49 -7.66
C ALA A 128 -35.02 8.52 -7.31
N GLU A 129 -35.82 7.83 -8.12
CA GLU A 129 -37.20 7.43 -7.82
C GLU A 129 -37.32 5.91 -7.95
N GLN A 130 -38.11 5.31 -7.04
CA GLN A 130 -38.45 3.89 -6.98
C GLN A 130 -39.53 3.57 -8.02
N ASP A 131 -39.44 2.41 -8.70
CA ASP A 131 -40.63 1.60 -8.99
C ASP A 131 -40.29 0.14 -9.35
N SER A 132 -41.30 -0.67 -9.10
CA SER A 132 -41.49 -2.09 -9.03
C SER A 132 -41.58 -2.86 -10.37
N GLY A 133 -41.23 -4.15 -10.31
CA GLY A 133 -42.06 -5.22 -10.88
C GLY A 133 -41.77 -5.77 -12.28
N LYS A 134 -41.61 -7.10 -12.30
CA LYS A 134 -42.07 -8.11 -13.28
C LYS A 134 -41.11 -8.62 -14.37
N ASP A 135 -40.85 -9.92 -14.23
CA ASP A 135 -40.83 -11.02 -15.22
C ASP A 135 -40.87 -10.69 -16.71
N GLU A 136 -39.92 -11.28 -17.45
CA GLU A 136 -40.15 -11.95 -18.74
C GLU A 136 -39.11 -13.10 -18.84
N GLY A 137 -39.60 -14.31 -19.11
CA GLY A 137 -38.79 -15.51 -19.32
C GLY A 137 -38.72 -15.94 -20.79
N GLY A 138 -37.79 -16.87 -21.06
CA GLY A 138 -37.70 -17.66 -22.31
C GLY A 138 -36.50 -17.28 -23.19
N LEU A 139 -35.84 -18.17 -23.93
CA LEU A 139 -35.95 -19.61 -24.19
C LEU A 139 -34.62 -20.03 -24.86
N PHE A 140 -34.06 -21.16 -24.43
CA PHE A 140 -33.24 -22.18 -25.14
C PHE A 140 -32.22 -21.83 -26.25
N GLY A 141 -31.00 -22.34 -26.09
CA GLY A 141 -30.03 -22.46 -27.19
C GLY A 141 -28.72 -23.19 -26.85
N SER A 142 -28.74 -24.51 -27.12
CA SER A 142 -27.62 -25.47 -27.31
C SER A 142 -26.72 -25.89 -26.14
N ASP A 143 -26.89 -27.18 -25.80
CA ASP A 143 -25.98 -28.03 -25.03
C ASP A 143 -24.61 -28.14 -25.71
N GLU A 144 -23.61 -27.47 -25.15
CA GLU A 144 -22.22 -27.93 -25.21
C GLU A 144 -21.85 -28.45 -23.82
N ALA A 145 -21.50 -29.73 -23.73
CA ALA A 145 -21.00 -30.32 -22.49
C ALA A 145 -19.78 -29.52 -22.02
N PRO A 146 -19.70 -29.09 -20.73
CA PRO A 146 -18.56 -28.33 -20.25
C PRO A 146 -17.29 -29.15 -20.45
N LYS A 147 -16.32 -28.57 -21.16
CA LYS A 147 -14.95 -29.07 -21.16
C LYS A 147 -14.47 -29.11 -19.71
N ASP A 148 -13.95 -30.24 -19.27
CA ASP A 148 -13.30 -30.37 -17.97
C ASP A 148 -12.09 -29.42 -17.94
N THR A 149 -12.25 -28.26 -17.29
CA THR A 149 -11.21 -27.23 -17.14
C THR A 149 -10.29 -27.47 -15.94
N GLY A 150 -10.33 -28.67 -15.34
CA GLY A 150 -9.71 -28.89 -14.03
C GLY A 150 -10.42 -28.08 -12.93
N PRO A 151 -9.95 -28.13 -11.67
CA PRO A 151 -10.53 -27.36 -10.59
C PRO A 151 -10.55 -25.88 -10.97
N VAL A 152 -11.74 -25.27 -10.95
CA VAL A 152 -11.87 -23.81 -11.04
C VAL A 152 -11.01 -23.22 -9.93
N PRO A 153 -10.02 -22.35 -10.23
CA PRO A 153 -9.25 -21.68 -9.19
C PRO A 153 -10.23 -20.99 -8.25
N GLY A 154 -10.15 -21.29 -6.95
CA GLY A 154 -10.87 -20.52 -5.94
C GLY A 154 -10.51 -19.04 -6.02
N PRO A 155 -11.24 -18.15 -5.33
CA PRO A 155 -10.87 -16.73 -5.27
C PRO A 155 -9.39 -16.60 -4.84
N PRO A 156 -8.65 -15.61 -5.39
CA PRO A 156 -7.25 -15.41 -5.04
C PRO A 156 -7.12 -15.22 -3.54
N ALA A 157 -6.19 -15.93 -2.92
CA ALA A 157 -5.97 -15.80 -1.49
C ALA A 157 -5.46 -14.39 -1.16
N LYS A 158 -5.93 -13.83 -0.05
CA LYS A 158 -5.53 -12.50 0.41
C LYS A 158 -4.75 -12.60 1.71
N GLY A 159 -3.87 -11.64 1.95
CA GLY A 159 -3.16 -11.55 3.20
C GLY A 159 -2.85 -10.13 3.60
N ILE A 160 -2.26 -10.00 4.77
CA ILE A 160 -1.69 -8.76 5.27
C ILE A 160 -0.22 -8.98 5.57
N ASP A 161 0.52 -7.91 5.73
CA ASP A 161 1.80 -7.97 6.43
C ASP A 161 1.83 -6.92 7.54
N VAL A 162 2.47 -7.30 8.65
CA VAL A 162 2.44 -6.51 9.89
C VAL A 162 3.80 -6.48 10.55
N SER A 163 4.03 -5.39 11.28
CA SER A 163 5.21 -5.20 12.10
C SER A 163 4.83 -4.73 13.51
N ASN A 164 5.84 -4.38 14.31
CA ASN A 164 5.61 -3.70 15.59
C ASN A 164 4.85 -2.37 15.46
N HIS A 165 4.78 -1.77 14.26
CA HIS A 165 4.03 -0.53 14.02
C HIS A 165 2.51 -0.72 14.10
N ASN A 166 1.99 -1.90 13.74
CA ASN A 166 0.56 -2.19 13.78
C ASN A 166 0.06 -2.54 15.19
N GLY A 167 0.96 -2.62 16.17
CA GLY A 167 0.62 -2.89 17.57
C GLY A 167 0.07 -4.30 17.80
N SER A 168 -1.03 -4.39 18.55
CA SER A 168 -1.67 -5.69 18.86
C SER A 168 -2.78 -5.94 17.84
N VAL A 169 -2.87 -7.16 17.31
CA VAL A 169 -3.78 -7.52 16.22
C VAL A 169 -4.85 -8.50 16.72
N ASP A 170 -6.12 -8.22 16.43
CA ASP A 170 -7.23 -9.14 16.67
C ASP A 170 -7.33 -10.14 15.50
N TRP A 171 -6.51 -11.19 15.56
CA TRP A 171 -6.37 -12.17 14.49
C TRP A 171 -7.64 -12.93 14.14
N LYS A 172 -8.57 -13.06 15.09
CA LYS A 172 -9.87 -13.67 14.82
C LYS A 172 -10.67 -12.81 13.84
N LYS A 173 -10.70 -11.49 14.04
CA LYS A 173 -11.35 -10.57 13.08
C LYS A 173 -10.64 -10.53 11.74
N VAL A 174 -9.30 -10.62 11.74
CA VAL A 174 -8.51 -10.69 10.51
C VAL A 174 -8.92 -11.94 9.70
N ALA A 175 -8.99 -13.12 10.34
CA ALA A 175 -9.45 -14.35 9.71
C ALA A 175 -10.91 -14.25 9.21
N GLU A 176 -11.81 -13.72 10.05
CA GLU A 176 -13.23 -13.53 9.70
C GLU A 176 -13.42 -12.53 8.55
N SER A 177 -12.47 -11.63 8.31
CA SER A 177 -12.49 -10.71 7.17
C SER A 177 -12.09 -11.36 5.84
N GLY A 178 -11.68 -12.64 5.87
CA GLY A 178 -11.34 -13.43 4.69
C GLY A 178 -9.84 -13.46 4.36
N GLN A 179 -8.99 -12.92 5.23
CA GLN A 179 -7.53 -13.03 5.09
C GLN A 179 -7.07 -14.48 5.35
N ASN A 180 -6.08 -14.92 4.58
CA ASN A 180 -5.62 -16.31 4.54
C ASN A 180 -4.15 -16.45 4.95
N PHE A 181 -3.35 -15.40 4.79
CA PHE A 181 -1.96 -15.38 5.25
C PHE A 181 -1.55 -14.07 5.90
N ALA A 182 -0.45 -14.12 6.65
CA ALA A 182 0.23 -12.96 7.19
C ALA A 182 1.75 -13.08 7.05
N PHE A 183 2.43 -12.03 6.55
CA PHE A 183 3.86 -11.86 6.78
C PHE A 183 4.08 -11.01 8.04
N VAL A 184 5.01 -11.39 8.90
CA VAL A 184 5.20 -10.76 10.21
C VAL A 184 6.66 -10.38 10.43
N LEU A 185 6.95 -9.11 10.73
CA LEU A 185 8.32 -8.64 10.95
C LEU A 185 8.91 -9.39 12.14
N ALA A 186 9.95 -10.17 11.89
CA ALA A 186 10.69 -10.86 12.93
C ALA A 186 11.88 -10.04 13.40
N THR A 187 12.67 -9.54 12.45
CA THR A 187 14.01 -8.99 12.69
C THR A 187 14.36 -7.94 11.64
N ASP A 188 15.17 -6.96 12.03
CA ASP A 188 15.70 -5.92 11.14
C ASP A 188 17.20 -5.77 11.44
N GLY A 189 18.03 -6.01 10.43
CA GLY A 189 19.49 -6.01 10.57
C GLY A 189 19.96 -7.00 11.64
N THR A 190 21.13 -6.74 12.20
CA THR A 190 21.74 -7.63 13.20
C THR A 190 21.17 -7.45 14.60
N ASP A 191 20.61 -6.27 14.92
CA ASP A 191 20.34 -5.89 16.30
C ASP A 191 18.86 -5.90 16.68
N PHE A 192 17.93 -5.69 15.74
CA PHE A 192 16.52 -5.58 16.08
C PHE A 192 15.78 -6.93 16.01
N THR A 193 14.97 -7.19 17.04
CA THR A 193 13.92 -8.20 17.04
C THR A 193 12.61 -7.50 17.33
N SER A 194 11.60 -7.73 16.51
CA SER A 194 10.28 -7.13 16.72
C SER A 194 9.69 -7.61 18.05
N PRO A 195 9.35 -6.70 18.98
CA PRO A 195 8.75 -7.08 20.26
C PRO A 195 7.34 -7.66 20.12
N LYS A 196 6.74 -7.56 18.92
CA LYS A 196 5.42 -8.07 18.60
C LYS A 196 5.45 -9.38 17.82
N TYR A 197 6.62 -9.82 17.35
CA TYR A 197 6.75 -10.97 16.46
C TYR A 197 6.03 -12.22 16.98
N ALA A 198 6.37 -12.68 18.20
CA ALA A 198 5.78 -13.91 18.72
C ALA A 198 4.24 -13.83 18.87
N GLU A 199 3.73 -12.68 19.35
CA GLU A 199 2.29 -12.45 19.48
C GLU A 199 1.59 -12.45 18.11
N GLN A 200 2.17 -11.77 17.13
CA GLN A 200 1.61 -11.63 15.79
C GLN A 200 1.70 -12.93 14.98
N TYR A 201 2.87 -13.57 14.97
CA TYR A 201 3.13 -14.80 14.23
C TYR A 201 2.28 -15.97 14.72
N HIS A 202 2.28 -16.22 16.04
CA HIS A 202 1.46 -17.30 16.60
C HIS A 202 -0.02 -16.97 16.59
N GLY A 203 -0.39 -15.71 16.84
CA GLY A 203 -1.78 -15.27 16.78
C GLY A 203 -2.42 -15.48 15.39
N ALA A 204 -1.69 -15.19 14.32
CA ALA A 204 -2.11 -15.50 12.95
C ALA A 204 -2.35 -17.01 12.76
N LYS A 205 -1.38 -17.85 13.15
CA LYS A 205 -1.46 -19.32 13.02
C LYS A 205 -2.58 -19.95 13.84
N ASP A 206 -2.85 -19.41 15.03
CA ASP A 206 -3.91 -19.83 15.94
C ASP A 206 -5.30 -19.45 15.40
N ALA A 207 -5.40 -18.31 14.69
CA ALA A 207 -6.61 -17.90 13.98
C ALA A 207 -6.83 -18.65 12.65
N GLY A 208 -5.89 -19.51 12.26
CA GLY A 208 -6.00 -20.35 11.06
C GLY A 208 -5.42 -19.75 9.79
N LEU A 209 -4.70 -18.63 9.89
CA LEU A 209 -3.94 -18.08 8.77
C LEU A 209 -2.62 -18.84 8.63
N MET A 210 -2.10 -18.87 7.40
CA MET A 210 -0.69 -19.20 7.19
C MET A 210 0.19 -18.00 7.56
N ALA A 211 1.39 -18.23 8.08
CA ALA A 211 2.25 -17.13 8.49
C ALA A 211 3.71 -17.35 8.10
N ALA A 212 4.40 -16.27 7.70
CA ALA A 212 5.85 -16.29 7.51
C ALA A 212 6.53 -15.17 8.32
N PRO A 213 7.68 -15.45 8.96
CA PRO A 213 8.55 -14.40 9.43
C PRO A 213 9.18 -13.69 8.24
N TYR A 214 9.27 -12.36 8.30
CA TYR A 214 10.14 -11.61 7.41
C TYR A 214 11.28 -10.92 8.14
N HIS A 215 12.41 -10.80 7.45
CA HIS A 215 13.60 -10.12 7.90
C HIS A 215 13.88 -8.93 7.00
N PHE A 216 13.86 -7.73 7.58
CA PHE A 216 14.28 -6.50 6.91
C PHE A 216 15.79 -6.48 6.77
N ALA A 217 16.29 -6.54 5.54
CA ALA A 217 17.72 -6.63 5.29
C ALA A 217 18.44 -5.30 5.54
N ARG A 218 19.64 -5.40 6.12
CA ARG A 218 20.67 -4.36 6.17
C ARG A 218 21.94 -4.86 5.48
N PRO A 219 22.03 -4.84 4.14
CA PRO A 219 23.16 -5.43 3.41
C PRO A 219 24.55 -4.84 3.72
N ASP A 220 24.63 -3.64 4.30
CA ASP A 220 25.86 -3.06 4.84
C ASP A 220 26.36 -3.73 6.14
N GLU A 221 25.53 -4.59 6.75
CA GLU A 221 25.87 -5.46 7.88
C GLU A 221 26.05 -6.93 7.43
N SER A 222 26.53 -7.82 8.32
CA SER A 222 26.79 -9.23 7.96
C SER A 222 25.51 -10.01 7.63
N ALA A 223 25.49 -10.66 6.47
CA ALA A 223 24.42 -11.57 6.03
C ALA A 223 24.28 -12.78 6.97
N GLU A 224 25.41 -13.36 7.41
CA GLU A 224 25.39 -14.50 8.32
C GLU A 224 24.78 -14.15 9.66
N ALA A 225 25.16 -13.00 10.23
CA ALA A 225 24.64 -12.53 11.51
C ALA A 225 23.13 -12.23 11.41
N GLN A 226 22.67 -11.66 10.30
CA GLN A 226 21.26 -11.40 10.02
C GLN A 226 20.44 -12.68 9.87
N ALA A 227 20.96 -13.67 9.12
CA ALA A 227 20.32 -14.98 9.02
C ALA A 227 20.27 -15.70 10.37
N ASP A 228 21.35 -15.67 11.17
CA ASP A 228 21.35 -16.22 12.53
C ASP A 228 20.31 -15.53 13.43
N LYS A 229 20.18 -14.20 13.30
CA LYS A 229 19.20 -13.41 14.05
C LYS A 229 17.77 -13.82 13.70
N LEU A 230 17.43 -13.91 12.41
CA LEU A 230 16.13 -14.40 11.97
C LEU A 230 15.86 -15.82 12.49
N LEU A 231 16.80 -16.75 12.29
CA LEU A 231 16.66 -18.15 12.71
C LEU A 231 16.48 -18.30 14.23
N SER A 232 17.04 -17.38 15.02
CA SER A 232 16.90 -17.41 16.48
C SER A 232 15.48 -17.14 16.97
N VAL A 233 14.62 -16.52 16.15
CA VAL A 233 13.26 -16.14 16.55
C VAL A 233 12.17 -16.68 15.63
N ALA A 234 12.48 -17.10 14.40
CA ALA A 234 11.51 -17.44 13.36
C ALA A 234 10.45 -18.48 13.78
N ASP A 235 10.78 -19.45 14.64
CA ASP A 235 9.93 -20.62 14.98
C ASP A 235 9.28 -21.29 13.75
N TYR A 236 9.99 -21.26 12.60
CA TYR A 236 9.52 -21.86 11.36
C TYR A 236 9.49 -23.38 11.47
N LYS A 237 8.39 -23.97 11.01
CA LYS A 237 8.17 -25.43 10.97
C LYS A 237 7.39 -25.78 9.71
N LYS A 238 7.72 -26.88 9.03
CA LYS A 238 6.91 -27.43 7.94
C LYS A 238 5.65 -28.10 8.49
N ASP A 239 4.70 -27.29 8.96
CA ASP A 239 3.49 -27.71 9.68
C ASP A 239 2.20 -27.46 8.90
N GLY A 240 2.30 -27.10 7.61
CA GLY A 240 1.16 -26.74 6.77
C GLY A 240 0.54 -25.38 7.11
N LYS A 241 1.13 -24.64 8.05
CA LYS A 241 0.71 -23.29 8.47
C LYS A 241 1.83 -22.26 8.40
N SER A 242 3.09 -22.66 8.32
CA SER A 242 4.20 -21.74 8.09
C SER A 242 4.51 -21.63 6.60
N LEU A 243 4.53 -20.41 6.08
CA LEU A 243 5.17 -20.10 4.81
C LEU A 243 6.69 -19.97 5.01
N ALA A 244 7.45 -20.14 3.93
CA ALA A 244 8.91 -19.98 3.95
C ALA A 244 9.30 -18.58 4.48
N PRO A 245 10.40 -18.46 5.27
CA PRO A 245 10.85 -17.16 5.73
C PRO A 245 11.09 -16.19 4.57
N VAL A 246 10.78 -14.91 4.79
CA VAL A 246 10.93 -13.86 3.78
C VAL A 246 12.22 -13.09 4.04
N LEU A 247 12.97 -12.83 2.97
CA LEU A 247 14.02 -11.82 2.93
C LEU A 247 13.45 -10.56 2.27
N ASP A 248 13.34 -9.49 3.05
CA ASP A 248 12.88 -8.17 2.60
C ASP A 248 14.09 -7.34 2.14
N LEU A 249 14.18 -7.13 0.83
CA LEU A 249 15.22 -6.36 0.15
C LEU A 249 14.63 -5.05 -0.40
N GLU A 250 14.88 -3.97 0.31
CA GLU A 250 14.51 -2.63 -0.11
C GLU A 250 15.59 -1.59 0.22
N VAL A 251 15.41 -0.36 -0.28
CA VAL A 251 16.40 0.71 -0.15
C VAL A 251 16.71 1.05 1.30
N ASP A 252 17.92 1.55 1.59
CA ASP A 252 18.26 2.02 2.94
C ASP A 252 17.26 3.11 3.40
N PRO A 253 16.48 2.90 4.49
CA PRO A 253 15.53 3.90 4.98
C PRO A 253 16.21 5.17 5.51
N SER A 254 17.52 5.16 5.75
CA SER A 254 18.28 6.32 6.25
C SER A 254 18.72 7.28 5.14
N GLY A 255 18.84 6.82 3.90
CA GLY A 255 19.44 7.60 2.81
C GLY A 255 19.04 7.20 1.39
N GLY A 256 18.26 6.14 1.23
CA GLY A 256 17.96 5.49 -0.04
C GLY A 256 19.15 4.71 -0.60
N GLY A 257 18.94 4.07 -1.76
CA GLY A 257 19.99 3.37 -2.51
C GLY A 257 20.38 2.00 -1.93
N CYS A 258 21.48 1.46 -2.45
CA CYS A 258 21.86 0.05 -2.32
C CYS A 258 22.84 -0.22 -1.16
N TYR A 259 22.72 0.47 -0.03
CA TYR A 259 23.58 0.30 1.16
C TYR A 259 25.09 0.47 0.88
N GLY A 260 25.44 1.25 -0.16
CA GLY A 260 26.82 1.43 -0.60
C GLY A 260 27.44 0.21 -1.29
N LEU A 261 26.66 -0.83 -1.57
CA LEU A 261 27.11 -2.04 -2.26
C LEU A 261 26.98 -1.91 -3.78
N SER A 262 27.91 -2.53 -4.49
CA SER A 262 27.76 -2.87 -5.90
C SER A 262 26.81 -4.07 -6.09
N VAL A 263 26.27 -4.24 -7.29
CA VAL A 263 25.40 -5.38 -7.63
C VAL A 263 26.04 -6.75 -7.27
N PRO A 264 27.32 -7.04 -7.60
CA PRO A 264 27.93 -8.31 -7.20
C PRO A 264 28.08 -8.48 -5.68
N GLU A 265 28.28 -7.40 -4.93
CA GLU A 265 28.35 -7.46 -3.47
C GLU A 265 26.97 -7.73 -2.86
N MET A 266 25.93 -7.08 -3.40
CA MET A 266 24.54 -7.35 -3.02
C MET A 266 24.17 -8.81 -3.31
N HIS A 267 24.56 -9.36 -4.46
CA HIS A 267 24.31 -10.76 -4.78
C HIS A 267 25.01 -11.70 -3.80
N LYS A 268 26.30 -11.47 -3.52
CA LYS A 268 27.04 -12.28 -2.55
C LYS A 268 26.39 -12.24 -1.17
N TRP A 269 25.91 -11.08 -0.74
CA TRP A 269 25.20 -10.92 0.52
C TRP A 269 23.91 -11.74 0.54
N THR A 270 23.08 -11.60 -0.50
CA THR A 270 21.79 -12.31 -0.65
C THR A 270 21.98 -13.82 -0.70
N ASP A 271 22.97 -14.31 -1.47
CA ASP A 271 23.30 -15.74 -1.56
C ASP A 271 23.66 -16.32 -0.19
N THR A 272 24.43 -15.56 0.60
CA THR A 272 24.88 -15.97 1.93
C THR A 272 23.72 -16.08 2.90
N PHE A 273 22.84 -15.08 2.92
CA PHE A 273 21.62 -15.09 3.73
C PHE A 273 20.72 -16.27 3.31
N ASN A 274 20.37 -16.35 2.03
CA ASN A 274 19.44 -17.34 1.51
C ASN A 274 19.92 -18.76 1.71
N LYS A 275 21.20 -19.02 1.47
CA LYS A 275 21.81 -20.33 1.71
C LYS A 275 21.66 -20.73 3.17
N LYS A 276 21.94 -19.82 4.10
CA LYS A 276 21.91 -20.12 5.53
C LYS A 276 20.49 -20.38 6.04
N ILE A 277 19.50 -19.64 5.53
CA ILE A 277 18.08 -19.94 5.79
C ILE A 277 17.71 -21.31 5.23
N LYS A 278 18.01 -21.58 3.95
CA LYS A 278 17.68 -22.87 3.31
C LYS A 278 18.35 -24.06 3.99
N ASP A 279 19.61 -23.94 4.41
CA ASP A 279 20.31 -25.00 5.14
C ASP A 279 19.63 -25.30 6.49
N ALA A 280 19.04 -24.31 7.15
CA ALA A 280 18.41 -24.45 8.46
C ALA A 280 16.93 -24.87 8.39
N THR A 281 16.20 -24.41 7.38
CA THR A 281 14.74 -24.59 7.27
C THR A 281 14.35 -25.61 6.20
N GLY A 282 15.24 -25.88 5.24
CA GLY A 282 14.94 -26.65 4.04
C GLY A 282 14.03 -25.93 3.05
N ALA A 283 13.83 -24.61 3.19
CA ALA A 283 12.99 -23.80 2.32
C ALA A 283 13.81 -22.65 1.71
N ASP A 284 13.61 -22.39 0.41
CA ASP A 284 14.12 -21.16 -0.22
C ASP A 284 13.36 -19.96 0.35
N PRO A 285 14.05 -18.89 0.80
CA PRO A 285 13.37 -17.69 1.24
C PRO A 285 12.51 -17.08 0.14
N ILE A 286 11.35 -16.57 0.53
CA ILE A 286 10.56 -15.67 -0.32
C ILE A 286 11.33 -14.35 -0.40
N ILE A 287 11.50 -13.79 -1.59
CA ILE A 287 12.16 -12.49 -1.76
C ILE A 287 11.09 -11.42 -1.86
N TYR A 288 11.12 -10.45 -0.96
CA TYR A 288 10.37 -9.21 -1.11
C TYR A 288 11.23 -8.13 -1.75
N ALA A 289 10.69 -7.44 -2.75
CA ALA A 289 11.29 -6.26 -3.36
C ALA A 289 10.28 -5.46 -4.19
N ASN A 290 10.56 -4.17 -4.38
CA ASN A 290 9.92 -3.38 -5.44
C ASN A 290 10.77 -3.42 -6.74
N PRO A 291 10.18 -3.13 -7.92
CA PRO A 291 10.89 -3.15 -9.20
C PRO A 291 12.10 -2.20 -9.28
N SER A 292 12.05 -1.05 -8.60
CA SER A 292 13.15 -0.08 -8.63
C SER A 292 14.39 -0.63 -7.93
N PHE A 293 14.22 -1.14 -6.71
CA PHE A 293 15.30 -1.77 -5.96
C PHE A 293 15.89 -2.96 -6.73
N TRP A 294 15.04 -3.83 -7.29
CA TRP A 294 15.52 -5.00 -8.02
C TRP A 294 16.35 -4.63 -9.25
N ASN A 295 15.90 -3.65 -10.03
CA ASN A 295 16.63 -3.20 -11.20
C ASN A 295 17.95 -2.49 -10.84
N GLU A 296 17.93 -1.63 -9.83
CA GLU A 296 19.08 -0.80 -9.46
C GLU A 296 20.12 -1.58 -8.63
N CYS A 297 19.69 -2.23 -7.56
CA CYS A 297 20.57 -2.85 -6.57
C CYS A 297 20.85 -4.33 -6.86
N MET A 298 19.95 -5.01 -7.57
CA MET A 298 20.14 -6.40 -7.98
C MET A 298 20.48 -6.54 -9.47
N GLY A 299 20.52 -5.43 -10.23
CA GLY A 299 20.86 -5.42 -11.66
C GLY A 299 19.86 -6.15 -12.56
N GLY A 300 18.63 -6.39 -12.09
CA GLY A 300 17.64 -7.18 -12.82
C GLY A 300 18.10 -8.62 -13.08
N SER A 301 18.77 -9.22 -12.08
CA SER A 301 19.37 -10.55 -12.15
C SER A 301 18.32 -11.66 -12.19
N ASP A 302 18.58 -12.72 -12.96
CA ASP A 302 17.79 -13.95 -13.03
C ASP A 302 18.32 -15.06 -12.10
N ALA A 303 19.40 -14.79 -11.34
CA ALA A 303 20.00 -15.76 -10.41
C ALA A 303 19.03 -16.26 -9.32
N TYR A 304 17.95 -15.52 -9.06
CA TYR A 304 16.97 -15.82 -8.02
C TYR A 304 15.60 -16.23 -8.59
N ALA A 305 15.52 -16.58 -9.87
CA ALA A 305 14.27 -16.93 -10.56
C ALA A 305 13.48 -18.08 -9.91
N ASP A 306 14.16 -18.96 -9.17
CA ASP A 306 13.57 -20.10 -8.46
C ASP A 306 13.03 -19.72 -7.06
N HIS A 307 13.31 -18.52 -6.55
CA HIS A 307 12.73 -18.02 -5.31
C HIS A 307 11.31 -17.50 -5.55
N PRO A 308 10.36 -17.72 -4.62
CA PRO A 308 9.07 -17.04 -4.69
C PRO A 308 9.25 -15.53 -4.55
N LEU A 309 8.56 -14.75 -5.39
CA LEU A 309 8.60 -13.29 -5.34
C LEU A 309 7.39 -12.73 -4.60
N TRP A 310 7.64 -11.88 -3.61
CA TRP A 310 6.68 -10.97 -3.00
C TRP A 310 6.93 -9.54 -3.52
N LEU A 311 6.13 -9.12 -4.49
CA LEU A 311 6.34 -7.89 -5.24
C LEU A 311 5.61 -6.71 -4.60
N ALA A 312 6.32 -5.64 -4.27
CA ALA A 312 5.70 -4.36 -3.88
C ALA A 312 5.43 -3.47 -5.11
N ALA A 313 4.16 -3.15 -5.34
CA ALA A 313 3.74 -2.24 -6.40
C ALA A 313 2.35 -1.66 -6.09
N TYR A 314 2.28 -0.40 -5.69
CA TYR A 314 1.03 0.23 -5.26
C TYR A 314 0.37 1.03 -6.39
N GLU A 315 -0.94 1.27 -6.25
CA GLU A 315 -1.71 2.15 -7.15
C GLU A 315 -1.68 1.74 -8.64
N VAL A 316 -1.52 0.44 -8.91
CA VAL A 316 -1.54 -0.14 -10.26
C VAL A 316 -2.57 -1.26 -10.37
N ASP A 317 -3.15 -1.42 -11.56
CA ASP A 317 -4.09 -2.52 -11.85
C ASP A 317 -3.36 -3.87 -12.01
N GLU A 318 -2.12 -3.82 -12.52
CA GLU A 318 -1.26 -4.99 -12.73
C GLU A 318 0.20 -4.61 -12.43
N PRO A 319 0.90 -5.33 -11.54
CA PRO A 319 2.27 -5.00 -11.20
C PRO A 319 3.24 -5.42 -12.30
N THR A 320 4.20 -4.56 -12.62
CA THR A 320 5.29 -4.92 -13.55
C THR A 320 6.28 -5.85 -12.86
N VAL A 321 6.34 -7.10 -13.30
CA VAL A 321 7.27 -8.11 -12.78
C VAL A 321 8.71 -7.69 -13.09
N PRO A 322 9.61 -7.62 -12.09
CA PRO A 322 11.01 -7.29 -12.32
C PRO A 322 11.70 -8.33 -13.21
N LYS A 323 12.67 -7.87 -14.01
CA LYS A 323 13.49 -8.76 -14.84
C LYS A 323 14.18 -9.80 -13.94
N GLY A 324 14.12 -11.06 -14.37
CA GLY A 324 14.72 -12.18 -13.66
C GLY A 324 13.72 -13.07 -12.92
N PHE A 325 12.50 -12.57 -12.71
CA PHE A 325 11.37 -13.40 -12.29
C PHE A 325 10.45 -13.67 -13.48
N LYS A 326 9.84 -14.86 -13.48
CA LYS A 326 8.81 -15.22 -14.46
C LYS A 326 7.50 -14.53 -14.14
N ASP A 327 7.16 -14.46 -12.86
CA ASP A 327 5.93 -13.88 -12.33
C ASP A 327 6.10 -13.52 -10.85
N TRP A 328 5.11 -12.87 -10.25
CA TRP A 328 5.01 -12.67 -8.79
C TRP A 328 4.20 -13.79 -8.14
N ASN A 329 4.58 -14.20 -6.93
CA ASN A 329 3.79 -15.15 -6.13
C ASN A 329 2.87 -14.42 -5.17
N PHE A 330 3.39 -13.36 -4.55
CA PHE A 330 2.66 -12.44 -3.70
C PHE A 330 2.80 -11.02 -4.26
N TRP A 331 1.76 -10.20 -4.12
CA TRP A 331 1.75 -8.81 -4.54
C TRP A 331 1.22 -7.93 -3.40
N GLN A 332 2.09 -7.10 -2.83
CA GLN A 332 1.69 -6.02 -1.92
C GLN A 332 1.18 -4.85 -2.77
N TYR A 333 -0.13 -4.63 -2.73
CA TYR A 333 -0.82 -3.72 -3.64
C TYR A 333 -1.19 -2.38 -3.01
N THR A 334 -1.13 -2.28 -1.68
CA THR A 334 -1.40 -1.05 -0.94
C THR A 334 -0.79 -1.10 0.45
N GLU A 335 -0.32 0.05 0.92
CA GLU A 335 0.09 0.30 2.32
C GLU A 335 -1.00 1.00 3.15
N GLU A 336 -2.05 1.50 2.50
CA GLU A 336 -3.14 2.27 3.12
C GLU A 336 -4.41 1.43 3.32
N GLY A 337 -4.24 0.12 3.49
CA GLY A 337 -5.33 -0.82 3.64
C GLY A 337 -6.08 -0.69 4.97
N SER A 338 -7.32 -1.18 5.00
CA SER A 338 -8.10 -1.29 6.24
C SER A 338 -8.67 -2.70 6.39
N VAL A 339 -8.22 -3.41 7.42
CA VAL A 339 -8.63 -4.78 7.72
C VAL A 339 -9.20 -4.86 9.14
N PRO A 340 -10.42 -5.41 9.33
CA PRO A 340 -10.97 -5.63 10.66
C PRO A 340 -9.99 -6.40 11.57
N GLY A 341 -9.66 -5.79 12.71
CA GLY A 341 -8.74 -6.36 13.69
C GLY A 341 -7.34 -5.74 13.71
N VAL A 342 -7.00 -4.93 12.71
CA VAL A 342 -5.80 -4.08 12.71
C VAL A 342 -6.21 -2.63 12.96
N SER A 343 -5.44 -1.90 13.76
CA SER A 343 -5.68 -0.49 14.04
C SER A 343 -4.85 0.37 13.08
N GLY A 344 -5.50 1.33 12.42
CA GLY A 344 -4.83 2.17 11.43
C GLY A 344 -4.65 1.44 10.09
N ASP A 345 -3.72 1.96 9.30
CA ASP A 345 -3.40 1.44 7.99
C ASP A 345 -2.66 0.10 8.10
N VAL A 346 -2.84 -0.77 7.11
CA VAL A 346 -2.17 -2.05 7.03
C VAL A 346 -1.92 -2.45 5.58
N ASP A 347 -0.73 -2.97 5.34
CA ASP A 347 -0.31 -3.47 4.06
C ASP A 347 -1.17 -4.68 3.67
N GLN A 348 -1.69 -4.68 2.44
CA GLN A 348 -2.52 -5.76 1.92
C GLN A 348 -1.90 -6.43 0.71
N ASN A 349 -2.09 -7.74 0.66
CA ASN A 349 -1.41 -8.63 -0.26
C ASN A 349 -2.39 -9.51 -1.02
N HIS A 350 -2.09 -9.74 -2.29
CA HIS A 350 -2.65 -10.84 -3.07
C HIS A 350 -1.65 -11.98 -3.16
N PHE A 351 -2.15 -13.21 -3.12
CA PHE A 351 -1.42 -14.39 -3.57
C PHE A 351 -1.97 -14.79 -4.94
N GLN A 352 -1.06 -15.14 -5.86
CA GLN A 352 -1.43 -15.42 -7.25
C GLN A 352 -2.31 -16.68 -7.39
N GLY A 353 -2.18 -17.62 -6.45
CA GLY A 353 -2.94 -18.87 -6.43
C GLY A 353 -4.19 -18.84 -5.55
N SER A 354 -4.87 -19.99 -5.50
CA SER A 354 -5.99 -20.20 -4.60
C SER A 354 -5.52 -20.44 -3.16
N VAL A 355 -6.45 -20.40 -2.19
CA VAL A 355 -6.18 -20.82 -0.80
C VAL A 355 -5.62 -22.26 -0.73
N GLY A 356 -6.06 -23.14 -1.63
CA GLY A 356 -5.54 -24.51 -1.71
C GLY A 356 -4.11 -24.59 -2.22
N ASP A 357 -3.69 -23.67 -3.09
CA ASP A 357 -2.30 -23.59 -3.57
C ASP A 357 -1.38 -22.98 -2.52
N LEU A 358 -1.87 -21.99 -1.79
CA LEU A 358 -1.18 -21.39 -0.65
C LEU A 358 -0.84 -22.45 0.41
N ALA A 359 -1.78 -23.35 0.71
CA ALA A 359 -1.58 -24.44 1.66
C ALA A 359 -0.47 -25.44 1.26
N LYS A 360 -0.21 -25.60 -0.04
CA LYS A 360 0.88 -26.47 -0.53
C LYS A 360 2.25 -25.85 -0.25
N LEU A 361 2.37 -24.52 -0.36
CA LEU A 361 3.62 -23.80 -0.05
C LEU A 361 4.07 -23.94 1.41
N GLY A 362 3.15 -24.28 2.33
CA GLY A 362 3.50 -24.53 3.74
C GLY A 362 3.83 -25.99 4.06
N GLN A 363 3.77 -26.88 3.07
CA GLN A 363 4.07 -28.32 3.22
C GLN A 363 5.41 -28.70 2.60
N ASP A 364 5.83 -27.97 1.56
CA ASP A 364 7.11 -28.14 0.86
C ASP A 364 8.30 -27.63 1.69
#